data_AF-A0A090WLK3-F1
#
_entry.id   AF-A0A090WLK3-F1
#
_cell.length_a   1.000
_cell.length_b   1.000
_cell.length_c   1.000
_cell.angle_alpha   90.00
_cell.angle_beta   90.00
_cell.angle_gamma   90.00
#
_symmetry.space_group_name_H-M   'P 1'
#
loop_
_entity.id
_entity.type
_entity.pdbx_description
1 polymer ?
#
loop_
_entity_poly.entity_id
_entity_poly.type
_entity_poly.pdbx_seq_one_letter_code
_entity_poly.pdbx_strand_id
1 'polypeptide(L)' 'MLNRLEVKPSEFLMIGNSLKSDVLPLVNLKAQAIHVPFHTTWAHEQVTEKETNGKDYKTINTLTELLKLIN' A
#
# COMPACT_ATOMS: atom_id res chain seq x y z
N MET A 1 -15.29 3.67 0.98
CA MET A 1 -14.78 3.41 2.34
C MET A 1 -14.40 4.70 3.04
N LEU A 2 -13.40 5.45 2.57
CA LEU A 2 -12.95 6.73 3.18
C LEU A 2 -14.10 7.72 3.46
N ASN A 3 -14.97 7.97 2.48
CA ASN A 3 -16.13 8.86 2.67
C ASN A 3 -17.12 8.38 3.75
N ARG A 4 -17.20 7.07 4.02
CA ARG A 4 -18.06 6.53 5.08
C ARG A 4 -17.44 6.71 6.47
N LEU A 5 -16.12 6.85 6.54
CA LEU A 5 -15.36 7.04 7.77
C LEU A 5 -15.07 8.51 8.05
N GLU A 6 -15.43 9.42 7.13
CA GLU A 6 -15.17 10.87 7.22
C GLU A 6 -13.67 11.21 7.39
N VAL A 7 -12.78 10.35 6.89
CA VAL A 7 -11.31 10.51 6.96
C VAL A 7 -10.77 11.06 5.65
N LYS A 8 -9.87 12.06 5.71
CA LYS A 8 -9.18 12.55 4.51
C LYS A 8 -8.16 11.53 4.02
N PRO A 9 -7.92 11.40 2.71
CA PRO A 9 -6.89 10.49 2.19
C PRO A 9 -5.50 10.70 2.82
N SER A 10 -5.13 11.95 3.13
CA SER A 10 -3.86 12.29 3.78
C SER A 10 -3.73 11.82 5.23
N GLU A 11 -4.85 11.49 5.88
CA GLU A 11 -4.92 10.99 7.26
C GLU A 11 -5.05 9.45 7.29
N PHE A 12 -5.05 8.82 6.11
CA PHE A 12 -5.23 7.39 5.96
C PHE A 12 -3.94 6.71 5.52
N LEU A 13 -3.57 5.66 6.25
CA LEU A 13 -2.47 4.76 5.92
C LEU A 13 -3.03 3.37 5.63
N MET A 14 -2.87 2.91 4.38
CA MET A 14 -3.19 1.53 3.99
C MET A 14 -1.96 0.63 4.13
N ILE A 15 -2.14 -0.58 4.65
CA ILE A 15 -1.10 -1.61 4.70
C ILE A 15 -1.68 -2.86 4.08
N GLY A 16 -1.06 -3.36 3.02
CA GLY A 16 -1.59 -4.49 2.26
C GLY A 16 -0.53 -5.29 1.55
N ASN A 17 -0.88 -6.53 1.20
CA ASN A 17 0.00 -7.44 0.48
C ASN A 17 -0.20 -7.38 -1.04
N SER A 18 -1.32 -6.82 -1.52
CA SER A 18 -1.60 -6.73 -2.95
C SER A 18 -1.37 -5.31 -3.45
N LEU A 19 -0.39 -5.14 -4.34
CA LEU A 19 -0.13 -3.83 -4.94
C LEU A 19 -1.35 -3.33 -5.74
N LYS A 20 -2.08 -4.24 -6.40
CA LYS A 20 -3.20 -3.90 -7.27
C LYS A 20 -4.45 -3.43 -6.51
N SER A 21 -4.83 -4.10 -5.43
CA SER A 21 -6.06 -3.76 -4.69
C SER A 21 -5.82 -2.82 -3.51
N ASP A 22 -4.67 -2.94 -2.84
CA ASP A 22 -4.47 -2.31 -1.54
C ASP A 22 -3.62 -1.05 -1.65
N VAL A 23 -2.60 -1.05 -2.52
CA VAL A 23 -1.59 0.02 -2.54
C VAL A 23 -1.86 1.04 -3.65
N LEU A 24 -1.87 0.60 -4.91
CA LEU A 24 -1.94 1.50 -6.06
C LEU A 24 -3.23 2.35 -6.10
N PRO A 25 -4.43 1.84 -5.76
CA PRO A 25 -5.63 2.66 -5.71
C PRO A 25 -5.52 3.79 -4.68
N LEU A 26 -4.85 3.55 -3.55
CA LEU A 26 -4.72 4.52 -2.46
C LEU A 26 -3.67 5.58 -2.79
N VAL A 27 -2.54 5.20 -3.39
CA VAL A 27 -1.54 6.16 -3.88
C VAL A 27 -2.14 7.09 -4.94
N ASN A 28 -2.97 6.55 -5.85
CA ASN A 28 -3.70 7.38 -6.83
C ASN A 28 -4.66 8.39 -6.18
N LEU A 29 -5.17 8.07 -4.98
CA LEU A 29 -6.01 8.95 -4.17
C LEU A 29 -5.19 9.89 -3.26
N LYS A 30 -3.86 9.92 -3.42
CA LYS A 30 -2.91 10.68 -2.56
C LYS A 30 -2.96 10.27 -1.09
N ALA A 31 -3.41 9.05 -0.80
CA ALA A 31 -3.32 8.45 0.52
C ALA A 31 -1.96 7.77 0.71
N GLN A 32 -1.55 7.56 1.96
CA GLN A 32 -0.33 6.81 2.24
C GLN A 32 -0.61 5.31 2.12
N ALA A 33 0.36 4.56 1.58
CA ALA A 33 0.26 3.11 1.48
C ALA A 33 1.62 2.44 1.73
N ILE A 34 1.58 1.28 2.38
CA ILE A 34 2.72 0.40 2.61
C ILE A 34 2.39 -0.98 2.06
N HIS A 35 3.28 -1.48 1.22
CA HIS A 35 3.25 -2.85 0.71
C HIS A 35 4.02 -3.78 1.64
N VAL A 36 3.41 -4.90 2.04
CA VAL A 36 4.06 -5.98 2.79
C VAL A 36 3.92 -7.27 1.98
N PRO A 37 4.93 -7.67 1.18
CA PRO A 37 4.84 -8.84 0.33
C PRO A 37 4.63 -10.10 1.17
N PHE A 38 3.75 -10.99 0.73
CA PHE A 38 3.58 -12.31 1.34
C PHE A 38 4.17 -13.39 0.43
N HIS A 39 4.81 -14.40 1.01
CA HIS A 39 5.63 -15.39 0.28
C HIS A 39 4.83 -16.24 -0.73
N THR A 40 3.49 -16.20 -0.66
CA THR A 40 2.56 -16.86 -1.59
C THR A 40 1.67 -15.85 -2.31
N THR A 41 2.27 -14.75 -2.80
CA THR A 41 1.53 -13.81 -3.66
C THR A 41 1.17 -14.51 -4.97
N TRP A 42 -0.11 -14.47 -5.37
CA TRP A 42 -0.55 -15.12 -6.60
C TRP A 42 0.19 -14.52 -7.80
N ALA A 43 0.63 -15.34 -8.75
CA ALA A 43 1.36 -14.86 -9.92
C ALA A 43 0.57 -13.80 -10.74
N HIS A 44 -0.77 -13.84 -10.67
CA HIS A 44 -1.67 -12.87 -11.30
C HIS A 44 -1.79 -11.52 -10.56
N GLU A 45 -1.24 -11.42 -9.35
CA GLU A 45 -1.14 -10.18 -8.56
C GLU A 45 0.21 -9.48 -8.72
N GLN A 46 1.15 -10.10 -9.46
CA GLN A 46 2.40 -9.43 -9.82
C GLN A 46 2.09 -8.23 -10.72
N VAL A 47 2.31 -7.04 -10.19
CA VAL A 47 2.30 -5.81 -10.96
C VAL A 47 3.66 -5.62 -11.63
N THR A 48 3.62 -5.11 -12.85
CA THR A 48 4.81 -4.79 -13.63
C THR A 48 5.45 -3.50 -13.15
N GLU A 49 6.75 -3.31 -13.39
CA GLU A 49 7.46 -2.05 -13.06
C GLU A 49 6.80 -0.80 -13.69
N LYS A 50 6.07 -0.99 -14.79
CA LYS A 50 5.30 0.05 -15.47
C LYS A 50 4.10 0.54 -14.65
N GLU A 51 3.54 -0.29 -13.76
CA GLU A 51 2.40 0.05 -12.92
C GLU A 51 2.82 0.73 -11.60
N THR A 52 4.05 0.48 -11.16
CA THR A 52 4.67 1.07 -9.97
C THR A 52 5.42 2.38 -10.25
N ASN A 53 5.66 2.68 -11.53
CA ASN A 53 6.37 3.80 -12.15
C ASN A 53 6.34 5.14 -11.38
N GLY A 54 7.20 5.29 -10.38
CA GLY A 54 7.40 6.52 -9.61
C GLY A 54 6.31 6.85 -8.58
N LYS A 55 5.46 5.88 -8.21
CA LYS A 55 4.43 6.09 -7.20
C LYS A 55 5.00 5.99 -5.79
N ASP A 56 4.69 6.98 -4.96
CA ASP A 56 5.15 7.05 -3.57
C ASP A 56 4.40 6.05 -2.68
N TYR A 57 4.96 4.85 -2.52
CA TYR A 57 4.60 3.89 -1.48
C TYR A 57 5.86 3.22 -0.93
N LYS A 58 5.83 2.80 0.34
CA LYS A 58 6.95 2.07 0.95
C LYS A 58 6.70 0.57 0.86
N THR A 59 7.76 -0.21 0.72
CA THR A 59 7.69 -1.67 0.86
C THR A 59 8.51 -2.09 2.07
N ILE A 60 7.94 -2.91 2.96
CA ILE A 60 8.64 -3.52 4.10
C ILE A 60 8.51 -5.04 4.01
N ASN A 61 9.48 -5.80 4.53
CA ASN A 61 9.47 -7.26 4.37
C ASN A 61 8.55 -7.95 5.38
N THR A 62 8.35 -7.33 6.53
CA THR A 62 7.56 -7.87 7.64
C THR A 62 6.72 -6.78 8.30
N LEU A 63 5.55 -7.13 8.84
CA LEU A 63 4.68 -6.16 9.50
C LEU A 63 5.33 -5.53 10.75
N THR A 64 6.27 -6.23 11.40
CA THR A 64 7.01 -5.72 12.57
C THR A 64 7.95 -4.56 12.23
N GLU A 65 8.41 -4.45 10.98
CA GLU A 65 9.20 -3.28 10.52
C GLU A 65 8.38 -1.98 10.55
N LEU A 66 7.05 -2.07 10.53
CA LEU A 66 6.16 -0.91 10.65
C LEU A 66 6.42 -0.10 11.92
N LEU A 67 6.78 -0.76 13.02
CA LEU A 67 7.05 -0.11 14.30
C LEU A 67 8.21 0.90 14.21
N LYS A 68 9.11 0.76 13.23
CA LYS A 68 10.21 1.70 12.99
C LYS A 68 9.78 2.93 12.19
N LEU A 69 8.60 2.91 11.57
CA LEU A 69 8.09 3.96 10.68
C LEU A 69 7.07 4.88 11.35
N ILE A 70 6.42 4.42 12.43
CA ILE A 70 5.34 5.12 13.12
C ILE A 70 5.79 5.63 14.51
N ASN A 71 6.99 5.27 14.97
CA ASN A 71 7.57 5.76 16.22
C ASN A 71 8.25 7.13 16.06
#